data_AF-A0A961FWQ9-F1
#
_entry.id   AF-A0A961FWQ9-F1
#
_cell.length_a   1.000
_cell.length_b   1.000
_cell.length_c   1.000
_cell.angle_alpha   90.00
_cell.angle_beta   90.00
_cell.angle_gamma   90.00
#
_symmetry.space_group_name_H-M   'P 1'
#
loop_
_entity.id
_entity.type
_entity.pdbx_description
1 polymer ?
#
loop_
_entity_poly.entity_id
_entity_poly.type
_entity_poly.pdbx_seq_one_letter_code
_entity_poly.pdbx_strand_id
1 'polypeptide(L)'
;MLRILVGCSCLATFPASAQDTPAFTYPLPTAEDRIAALGMLEGLPATERRFFEISEPFQPKFTPGPHDWLATHPEPTQSYARFIQSGRKSFREPRVVIYLQPIGAMPEPFAKLLPTVRKYAEIYFQKPVVVQDPIVAPAGIASRINPSTSEKQWLTTDILELLSREMPKDAFCRVGLTLTDLYPDPDWNFVFGQARPDRGGGIHSFARYGSPDNRADFLRRCLRVLTHETGHLFGMGTASTFSA
;
A
#
# COMPACT_ATOMS: atom_id res chain seq x y z
N MET A 1 -21.68 8.59 4.07
CA MET A 1 -20.32 8.99 4.47
C MET A 1 -19.49 7.71 4.61
N LEU A 2 -18.88 7.25 3.52
CA LEU A 2 -18.19 5.95 3.48
C LEU A 2 -16.81 6.11 4.15
N ARG A 3 -16.72 5.69 5.42
CA ARG A 3 -15.45 5.64 6.17
C ARG A 3 -14.66 4.44 5.66
N ILE A 4 -13.77 4.65 4.69
CA ILE A 4 -12.82 3.62 4.25
C ILE A 4 -11.72 3.55 5.32
N LEU A 5 -11.79 2.56 6.22
CA LEU A 5 -10.64 2.17 7.02
C LEU A 5 -9.56 1.66 6.07
N VAL A 6 -8.43 2.36 6.03
CA VAL A 6 -7.22 1.84 5.40
C VAL A 6 -6.48 1.03 6.46
N GLY A 7 -7.00 -0.17 6.68
CA GLY A 7 -6.32 -1.25 7.40
C GLY A 7 -6.56 -2.52 6.60
N CYS A 8 -5.65 -2.84 5.69
CA CYS A 8 -5.71 -4.12 4.99
C CYS A 8 -4.33 -4.45 4.44
N SER A 9 -3.59 -5.30 5.17
CA SER A 9 -2.64 -6.20 4.52
C SER A 9 -3.49 -7.15 3.68
N CYS A 10 -3.24 -7.22 2.36
CA CYS A 10 -3.81 -8.23 1.46
C CYS A 10 -5.32 -8.45 1.62
N LEU A 11 -6.17 -7.71 0.89
CA LEU A 11 -7.60 -8.06 0.87
C LEU A 11 -7.74 -9.56 0.51
N ALA A 12 -8.43 -10.29 1.38
CA ALA A 12 -9.20 -11.45 0.99
C ALA A 12 -10.66 -11.02 1.04
N THR A 13 -11.50 -11.64 0.25
CA THR A 13 -12.82 -11.98 0.77
C THR A 13 -12.97 -13.47 0.49
N PHE A 14 -13.26 -14.24 1.53
CA PHE A 14 -13.58 -15.66 1.45
C PHE A 14 -15.11 -15.82 1.36
N PRO A 15 -15.64 -16.93 0.81
CA PRO A 15 -17.06 -17.24 0.95
C PRO A 15 -17.40 -17.41 2.43
N ALA A 16 -18.46 -16.74 2.88
CA ALA A 16 -18.91 -16.78 4.27
C ALA A 16 -19.29 -18.21 4.67
N SER A 17 -18.52 -18.79 5.60
CA SER A 17 -18.98 -19.86 6.48
C SER A 17 -19.07 -19.27 7.88
N ALA A 18 -20.28 -19.19 8.42
CA ALA A 18 -20.53 -18.70 9.77
C ALA A 18 -19.98 -19.73 10.78
N GLN A 19 -18.82 -19.43 11.36
CA GLN A 19 -18.38 -20.03 12.61
C GLN A 19 -18.12 -18.92 13.61
N ASP A 20 -18.86 -18.95 14.73
CA ASP A 20 -18.74 -18.03 15.87
C ASP A 20 -17.34 -18.15 16.47
N THR A 21 -16.43 -17.32 15.97
CA THR A 21 -15.08 -17.15 16.50
C THR A 21 -15.12 -15.98 17.49
N PRO A 22 -14.57 -16.09 18.70
CA PRO A 22 -14.58 -14.98 19.66
C PRO A 22 -13.94 -13.73 19.05
N ALA A 23 -14.60 -12.59 19.21
CA ALA A 23 -14.18 -11.32 18.62
C ALA A 23 -12.75 -10.95 19.09
N PHE A 24 -11.80 -10.96 18.15
CA PHE A 24 -10.44 -10.50 18.42
C PHE A 24 -10.47 -9.01 18.77
N THR A 25 -10.12 -8.66 20.00
CA THR A 25 -10.13 -7.26 20.46
C THR A 25 -8.76 -6.65 20.23
N TYR A 26 -8.64 -5.76 19.24
CA TYR A 26 -7.45 -4.92 19.12
C TYR A 26 -7.43 -3.91 20.27
N PRO A 27 -6.41 -3.92 21.17
CA PRO A 27 -6.31 -2.90 22.19
C PRO A 27 -6.09 -1.54 21.52
N LEU A 28 -6.90 -0.55 21.90
CA LEU A 28 -6.75 0.81 21.40
C LEU A 28 -5.45 1.42 21.92
N PRO A 29 -4.71 2.17 21.07
CA PRO A 29 -3.45 2.76 21.48
C PRO A 29 -3.69 3.86 22.52
N THR A 30 -2.99 3.75 23.65
CA THR A 30 -2.95 4.77 24.69
C THR A 30 -2.22 6.03 24.22
N ALA A 31 -2.27 7.11 24.99
CA ALA A 31 -1.45 8.29 24.70
C ALA A 31 0.06 7.97 24.75
N GLU A 32 0.47 7.10 25.67
CA GLU A 32 1.85 6.63 25.81
C GLU A 32 2.29 5.82 24.59
N ASP A 33 1.44 4.90 24.09
CA ASP A 33 1.72 4.13 22.87
C ASP A 33 1.95 5.04 21.66
N ARG A 34 1.15 6.12 21.55
CA ARG A 34 1.27 7.08 20.45
C ARG A 34 2.55 7.91 20.53
N ILE A 35 2.97 8.31 21.74
CA ILE A 35 4.25 9.00 21.95
C ILE A 35 5.41 8.05 21.62
N ALA A 36 5.36 6.80 22.10
CA ALA A 36 6.37 5.79 21.81
C ALA A 36 6.49 5.47 20.30
N ALA A 37 5.39 5.57 19.55
CA ALA A 37 5.38 5.38 18.10
C ALA A 37 6.05 6.51 17.30
N LEU A 38 6.24 7.70 17.88
CA LEU A 38 7.00 8.78 17.23
C LEU A 38 8.48 8.43 17.08
N GLY A 39 8.99 7.48 17.89
CA GLY A 39 10.38 7.06 17.87
C GLY A 39 11.31 8.07 18.53
N MET A 40 12.59 8.03 18.15
CA MET A 40 13.61 8.93 18.68
C MET A 40 13.60 10.26 17.91
N LEU A 41 13.32 11.36 18.60
CA LEU A 41 13.31 12.70 18.02
C LEU A 41 14.56 13.50 18.38
N GLU A 42 15.42 12.94 19.23
CA GLU A 42 16.70 13.53 19.62
C GLU A 42 17.60 13.73 18.41
N GLY A 43 18.16 14.93 18.27
CA GLY A 43 19.05 15.29 17.15
C GLY A 43 18.33 15.86 15.92
N LEU A 44 17.00 15.84 15.86
CA LEU A 44 16.27 16.49 14.78
C LEU A 44 16.28 18.02 14.90
N PRO A 45 16.42 18.76 13.78
CA PRO A 45 16.18 20.20 13.73
C PRO A 45 14.80 20.56 14.27
N ALA A 46 14.67 21.73 14.92
CA ALA A 46 13.40 22.17 15.49
C ALA A 46 12.28 22.28 14.44
N THR A 47 12.62 22.65 13.20
CA THR A 47 11.70 22.71 12.07
C THR A 47 11.15 21.34 11.68
N GLU A 48 11.92 20.27 11.88
CA GLU A 48 11.52 18.90 11.55
C GLU A 48 10.74 18.23 12.69
N ARG A 49 11.07 18.55 13.94
CA ARG A 49 10.32 18.05 15.11
C ARG A 49 8.84 18.41 15.04
N ARG A 50 8.50 19.55 14.44
CA ARG A 50 7.11 19.99 14.23
C ARG A 50 6.28 18.98 13.41
N PHE A 51 6.89 18.19 12.54
CA PHE A 51 6.17 17.16 11.77
C PHE A 51 5.66 15.99 12.63
N PHE A 52 6.20 15.84 13.84
CA PHE A 52 5.84 14.78 14.78
C PHE A 52 4.88 15.27 15.88
N GLU A 53 4.43 16.54 15.80
CA GLU A 53 3.38 17.04 16.67
C GLU A 53 2.08 16.27 16.39
N ILE A 54 1.60 15.54 17.39
CA ILE A 54 0.31 14.84 17.34
C ILE A 54 -0.77 15.92 17.24
N SER A 55 -1.23 16.15 16.02
CA SER A 55 -2.22 17.14 15.63
C SER A 55 -3.46 16.46 15.06
N GLU A 56 -4.49 17.24 14.73
CA GLU A 56 -5.76 16.74 14.18
C GLU A 56 -5.62 15.69 13.05
N PRO A 57 -4.67 15.77 12.10
CA PRO A 57 -4.50 14.71 11.08
C PRO A 57 -4.00 13.36 11.62
N PHE A 58 -3.44 13.28 12.83
CA PHE A 58 -2.90 12.05 13.43
C PHE A 58 -3.83 11.50 14.51
N GLN A 59 -5.05 11.15 14.10
CA GLN A 59 -6.02 10.56 15.02
C GLN A 59 -5.58 9.15 15.49
N PRO A 60 -5.86 8.79 16.76
CA PRO A 60 -5.64 7.44 17.23
C PRO A 60 -6.38 6.42 16.38
N LYS A 61 -5.80 5.22 16.24
CA LYS A 61 -6.59 4.09 15.71
C LYS A 61 -7.84 3.89 16.56
N PHE A 62 -8.94 3.60 15.89
CA PHE A 62 -10.24 3.33 16.49
C PHE A 62 -10.59 1.85 16.37
N THR A 63 -11.57 1.42 17.15
CA THR A 63 -12.02 0.03 17.16
C THR A 63 -12.63 -0.30 15.80
N PRO A 64 -12.15 -1.36 15.11
CA PRO A 64 -12.78 -1.81 13.88
C PRO A 64 -14.25 -2.16 14.14
N GLY A 65 -15.14 -1.73 13.26
CA GLY A 65 -16.54 -2.15 13.24
C GLY A 65 -16.67 -3.63 12.87
N PRO A 66 -17.86 -4.24 13.06
CA PRO A 66 -18.08 -5.67 12.84
C PRO A 66 -17.80 -6.18 11.42
N HIS A 67 -17.79 -5.28 10.43
CA HIS A 67 -17.53 -5.58 9.03
C HIS A 67 -16.14 -5.11 8.58
N ASP A 68 -15.35 -4.56 9.48
CA ASP A 68 -13.99 -4.14 9.18
C ASP A 68 -13.06 -5.34 9.15
N TRP A 69 -12.11 -5.30 8.22
CA TRP A 69 -11.14 -6.38 8.02
C TRP A 69 -10.43 -6.79 9.31
N LEU A 70 -9.92 -5.81 10.07
CA LEU A 70 -9.23 -6.05 11.32
C LEU A 70 -10.11 -6.69 12.40
N ALA A 71 -11.45 -6.65 12.30
CA ALA A 71 -12.33 -7.36 13.22
C ALA A 71 -12.35 -8.88 12.97
N THR A 72 -12.04 -9.31 11.74
CA THR A 72 -12.14 -10.70 11.28
C THR A 72 -10.79 -11.32 10.92
N HIS A 73 -9.77 -10.50 10.69
CA HIS A 73 -8.43 -10.92 10.28
C HIS A 73 -7.36 -10.24 11.15
N PRO A 74 -6.86 -10.91 12.21
CA PRO A 74 -5.78 -10.38 13.01
C PRO A 74 -4.48 -10.30 12.19
N GLU A 75 -3.87 -9.13 12.19
CA GLU A 75 -2.63 -8.80 11.49
C GLU A 75 -1.56 -8.46 12.54
N PRO A 76 -0.35 -9.03 12.43
CA PRO A 76 0.75 -8.63 13.28
C PRO A 76 1.07 -7.15 13.09
N THR A 77 0.94 -6.36 14.14
CA THR A 77 1.34 -4.95 14.11
C THR A 77 2.85 -4.78 14.33
N GLN A 78 3.40 -3.69 13.79
CA GLN A 78 4.80 -3.33 13.97
C GLN A 78 4.91 -2.03 14.78
N SER A 79 5.59 -2.09 15.93
CA SER A 79 6.00 -0.90 16.68
C SER A 79 7.30 -0.32 16.10
N TYR A 80 7.60 0.94 16.42
CA TYR A 80 8.87 1.57 16.05
C TYR A 80 10.08 0.74 16.49
N ALA A 81 10.10 0.26 17.73
CA ALA A 81 11.20 -0.58 18.23
C ALA A 81 11.36 -1.87 17.42
N ARG A 82 10.25 -2.55 17.06
CA ARG A 82 10.30 -3.74 16.19
C ARG A 82 10.78 -3.41 14.78
N PHE A 83 10.41 -2.25 14.24
CA PHE A 83 10.90 -1.79 12.94
C PHE A 83 12.43 -1.64 12.95
N ILE A 84 12.99 -0.94 13.95
CA ILE A 84 14.44 -0.78 14.10
C ILE A 84 15.15 -2.12 14.31
N GLN A 85 14.62 -2.99 15.18
CA GLN A 85 15.18 -4.31 15.45
C GLN A 85 15.09 -5.28 14.27
N SER A 86 14.10 -5.11 13.39
CA SER A 86 13.93 -5.97 12.21
C SER A 86 15.16 -5.98 11.32
N GLY A 87 16.04 -4.99 11.47
CA GLY A 87 17.38 -5.07 10.93
C GLY A 87 17.37 -5.21 9.42
N ARG A 88 16.31 -4.73 8.73
CA ARG A 88 16.23 -4.60 7.26
C ARG A 88 17.20 -3.51 6.78
N LYS A 89 18.44 -3.60 7.26
CA LYS A 89 19.62 -2.72 7.19
C LYS A 89 20.23 -2.62 5.81
N SER A 90 19.49 -2.97 4.77
CA SER A 90 19.93 -2.77 3.41
C SER A 90 18.79 -2.08 2.69
N PHE A 91 18.70 -0.77 2.89
CA PHE A 91 18.02 0.14 1.96
C PHE A 91 18.82 0.22 0.65
N ARG A 92 19.06 -0.97 0.09
CA ARG A 92 19.68 -1.37 -1.17
C ARG A 92 20.76 -0.48 -1.75
N GLU A 93 21.53 0.29 -1.00
CA GLU A 93 22.63 1.08 -1.57
C GLU A 93 23.54 0.19 -2.43
N PRO A 94 23.85 0.59 -3.67
CA PRO A 94 23.67 1.93 -4.26
C PRO A 94 22.29 2.21 -4.90
N ARG A 95 21.30 1.33 -4.76
CA ARG A 95 19.96 1.46 -5.32
C ARG A 95 19.09 2.45 -4.56
N VAL A 96 18.72 3.53 -5.22
CA VAL A 96 18.04 4.68 -4.61
C VAL A 96 16.76 5.08 -5.33
N VAL A 97 16.51 4.58 -6.54
CA VAL A 97 15.41 5.05 -7.39
C VAL A 97 14.15 4.19 -7.20
N ILE A 98 13.00 4.83 -7.05
CA ILE A 98 11.69 4.14 -7.12
C ILE A 98 11.19 4.22 -8.55
N TYR A 99 10.92 3.07 -9.17
CA TYR A 99 10.31 3.01 -10.49
C TYR A 99 8.82 2.78 -10.37
N LEU A 100 8.02 3.67 -10.96
CA LEU A 100 6.58 3.48 -11.13
C LEU A 100 6.35 2.94 -12.54
N GLN A 101 5.81 1.73 -12.63
CA GLN A 101 5.53 1.04 -13.89
C GLN A 101 4.03 1.01 -14.12
N PRO A 102 3.45 1.85 -15.00
CA PRO A 102 2.05 1.69 -15.38
C PRO A 102 1.86 0.34 -16.12
N ILE A 103 0.84 -0.43 -15.74
CA ILE A 103 0.50 -1.73 -16.34
C ILE A 103 -0.97 -1.75 -16.71
N GLY A 104 -1.25 -2.07 -17.98
CA GLY A 104 -2.58 -2.10 -18.56
C GLY A 104 -2.98 -0.80 -19.24
N ALA A 105 -4.29 -0.65 -19.45
CA ALA A 105 -4.86 0.53 -20.05
C ALA A 105 -4.61 1.76 -19.17
N MET A 106 -4.00 2.79 -19.76
CA MET A 106 -3.74 4.09 -19.13
C MET A 106 -4.59 5.16 -19.81
N PRO A 107 -5.90 5.21 -19.53
CA PRO A 107 -6.78 6.21 -20.13
C PRO A 107 -6.29 7.62 -19.75
N GLU A 108 -6.54 8.57 -20.64
CA GLU A 108 -6.00 9.93 -20.56
C GLU A 108 -6.21 10.60 -19.17
N PRO A 109 -7.38 10.48 -18.51
CA PRO A 109 -7.59 11.03 -17.18
C PRO A 109 -6.59 10.51 -16.13
N PHE A 110 -6.28 9.21 -16.12
CA PHE A 110 -5.32 8.62 -15.20
C PHE A 110 -3.88 8.93 -15.59
N ALA A 111 -3.55 8.87 -16.89
CA ALA A 111 -2.22 9.21 -17.39
C ALA A 111 -1.81 10.64 -16.99
N LYS A 112 -2.75 11.59 -17.00
CA LYS A 112 -2.55 12.98 -16.53
C LYS A 112 -2.25 13.10 -15.03
N LEU A 113 -2.52 12.08 -14.21
CA LEU A 113 -2.22 12.08 -12.78
C LEU A 113 -0.82 11.57 -12.45
N LEU A 114 -0.21 10.77 -13.33
CA LEU A 114 1.11 10.17 -13.10
C LEU A 114 2.20 11.19 -12.71
N PRO A 115 2.27 12.40 -13.29
CA PRO A 115 3.25 13.41 -12.84
C PRO A 115 3.05 13.84 -11.38
N THR A 116 1.80 13.95 -10.92
CA THR A 116 1.47 14.28 -9.53
C THR A 116 1.78 13.11 -8.60
N VAL A 117 1.44 11.88 -9.01
CA VAL A 117 1.76 10.65 -8.28
C VAL A 117 3.27 10.51 -8.09
N ARG A 118 4.05 10.71 -9.16
CA ARG A 118 5.52 10.73 -9.13
C ARG A 118 6.03 11.76 -8.14
N LYS A 119 5.59 13.02 -8.27
CA LYS A 119 6.08 14.11 -7.41
C LYS A 119 5.74 13.90 -5.95
N TYR A 120 4.54 13.39 -5.65
CA TYR A 120 4.16 13.02 -4.30
C TYR A 120 5.07 11.92 -3.74
N ALA A 121 5.32 10.85 -4.50
CA ALA A 121 6.20 9.77 -4.08
C ALA A 121 7.64 10.25 -3.83
N GLU A 122 8.17 11.16 -4.65
CA GLU A 122 9.49 11.77 -4.42
C GLU A 122 9.56 12.50 -3.08
N ILE A 123 8.52 13.29 -2.78
CA ILE A 123 8.43 14.05 -1.54
C ILE A 123 8.21 13.11 -0.36
N TYR A 124 7.33 12.12 -0.47
CA TYR A 124 6.99 11.26 0.66
C TYR A 124 8.14 10.32 1.02
N PHE A 125 8.74 9.68 0.02
CA PHE A 125 9.80 8.68 0.24
C PHE A 125 11.21 9.26 0.24
N GLN A 126 11.36 10.56 -0.04
CA GLN A 126 12.65 11.26 -0.10
C GLN A 126 13.66 10.52 -1.01
N LYS A 127 13.16 10.02 -2.16
CA LYS A 127 13.93 9.25 -3.15
C LYS A 127 13.58 9.72 -4.56
N PRO A 128 14.51 9.65 -5.53
CA PRO A 128 14.18 9.87 -6.94
C PRO A 128 13.10 8.89 -7.41
N VAL A 129 12.14 9.37 -8.20
CA VAL A 129 11.08 8.53 -8.76
C VAL A 129 11.01 8.69 -10.27
N VAL A 130 11.06 7.56 -10.99
CA VAL A 130 10.93 7.51 -12.44
C VAL A 130 9.62 6.82 -12.79
N VAL A 131 8.80 7.45 -13.64
CA VAL A 131 7.64 6.80 -14.26
C VAL A 131 8.11 6.19 -15.57
N GLN A 132 7.90 4.88 -15.74
CA GLN A 132 8.27 4.15 -16.95
C GLN A 132 7.17 4.20 -17.99
N ASP A 133 7.52 3.84 -19.23
CA ASP A 133 6.55 3.67 -20.30
C ASP A 133 5.53 2.57 -19.94
N PRO A 134 4.23 2.76 -20.21
CA PRO A 134 3.21 1.78 -19.86
C PRO A 134 3.41 0.41 -20.55
N ILE A 135 3.24 -0.67 -19.79
CA ILE A 135 3.09 -2.03 -20.34
C ILE A 135 1.60 -2.25 -20.60
N VAL A 136 1.12 -1.88 -21.79
CA VAL A 136 -0.33 -1.83 -22.10
C VAL A 136 -0.97 -3.22 -22.15
N ALA A 137 -0.28 -4.20 -22.73
CA ALA A 137 -0.76 -5.57 -22.88
C ALA A 137 0.26 -6.54 -22.27
N PRO A 138 0.26 -6.73 -20.94
CA PRO A 138 1.24 -7.60 -20.30
C PRO A 138 0.97 -9.06 -20.71
N ALA A 139 1.94 -9.66 -21.39
CA ALA A 139 1.85 -11.06 -21.83
C ALA A 139 2.14 -12.01 -20.66
N GLY A 140 1.52 -13.19 -20.69
CA GLY A 140 1.77 -14.23 -19.69
C GLY A 140 1.22 -13.94 -18.29
N ILE A 141 0.31 -12.98 -18.15
CA ILE A 141 -0.40 -12.69 -16.91
C ILE A 141 -1.73 -13.44 -16.90
N ALA A 142 -1.89 -14.38 -15.97
CA ALA A 142 -3.15 -15.05 -15.74
C ALA A 142 -4.24 -14.03 -15.34
N SER A 143 -5.45 -14.26 -15.83
CA SER A 143 -6.58 -13.38 -15.56
C SER A 143 -7.87 -14.17 -15.41
N ARG A 144 -8.80 -13.62 -14.65
CA ARG A 144 -10.16 -14.15 -14.51
C ARG A 144 -11.19 -13.01 -14.59
N ILE A 145 -12.45 -13.38 -14.75
CA ILE A 145 -13.57 -12.46 -14.57
C ILE A 145 -14.10 -12.64 -13.15
N ASN A 146 -14.16 -11.56 -12.39
CA ASN A 146 -14.72 -11.60 -11.05
C ASN A 146 -16.23 -11.87 -11.14
N PRO A 147 -16.76 -12.95 -10.53
CA PRO A 147 -18.16 -13.32 -10.70
C PRO A 147 -19.13 -12.31 -10.07
N SER A 148 -18.70 -11.51 -9.10
CA SER A 148 -19.54 -10.53 -8.41
C SER A 148 -19.58 -9.16 -9.09
N THR A 149 -18.50 -8.77 -9.77
CA THR A 149 -18.38 -7.44 -10.41
C THR A 149 -18.37 -7.49 -11.93
N SER A 150 -18.19 -8.68 -12.52
CA SER A 150 -17.98 -8.89 -13.96
C SER A 150 -16.74 -8.19 -14.53
N GLU A 151 -15.88 -7.65 -13.67
CA GLU A 151 -14.63 -6.99 -14.04
C GLU A 151 -13.49 -7.99 -14.20
N LYS A 152 -12.56 -7.67 -15.11
CA LYS A 152 -11.33 -8.44 -15.30
C LYS A 152 -10.40 -8.24 -14.10
N GLN A 153 -9.83 -9.34 -13.62
CA GLN A 153 -8.80 -9.33 -12.58
C GLN A 153 -7.51 -10.00 -13.07
N TRP A 154 -6.37 -9.49 -12.63
CA TRP A 154 -5.05 -10.09 -12.89
C TRP A 154 -4.45 -10.76 -11.67
N LEU A 155 -3.76 -11.88 -11.90
CA LEU A 155 -3.03 -12.59 -10.87
C LEU A 155 -1.78 -11.78 -10.50
N THR A 156 -1.65 -11.42 -9.23
CA THR A 156 -0.52 -10.58 -8.76
C THR A 156 0.82 -11.28 -8.87
N THR A 157 0.89 -12.60 -8.68
CA THR A 157 2.16 -13.34 -8.70
C THR A 157 2.85 -13.26 -10.05
N ASP A 158 2.10 -13.35 -11.16
CA ASP A 158 2.63 -13.19 -12.51
C ASP A 158 3.12 -11.77 -12.78
N ILE A 159 2.40 -10.76 -12.29
CA ILE A 159 2.81 -9.35 -12.43
C ILE A 159 4.08 -9.07 -11.62
N LEU A 160 4.17 -9.57 -10.40
CA LEU A 160 5.34 -9.41 -9.54
C LEU A 160 6.57 -10.10 -10.14
N GLU A 161 6.38 -11.26 -10.76
CA GLU A 161 7.41 -11.96 -11.53
C GLU A 161 7.87 -11.12 -12.73
N LEU A 162 6.94 -10.59 -13.55
CA LEU A 162 7.23 -9.67 -14.65
C LEU A 162 8.07 -8.46 -14.19
N LEU A 163 7.65 -7.80 -13.10
CA LEU A 163 8.33 -6.63 -12.56
C LEU A 163 9.76 -6.94 -12.11
N SER A 164 9.99 -8.15 -11.59
CA SER A 164 11.28 -8.58 -11.05
C SER A 164 12.32 -8.94 -12.12
N ARG A 165 11.89 -9.38 -13.32
CA ARG A 165 12.79 -9.82 -14.41
C ARG A 165 13.61 -8.68 -15.01
N GLU A 166 13.02 -7.49 -15.07
CA GLU A 166 13.62 -6.31 -15.70
C GLU A 166 13.89 -5.19 -14.68
N MET A 167 14.35 -5.58 -13.50
CA MET A 167 14.60 -4.66 -12.40
C MET A 167 15.79 -3.74 -12.72
N PRO A 168 15.63 -2.39 -12.83
CA PRO A 168 16.78 -1.52 -13.08
C PRO A 168 17.86 -1.67 -11.99
N LYS A 169 19.12 -1.47 -12.38
CA LYS A 169 20.28 -1.76 -11.51
C LYS A 169 20.31 -0.87 -10.27
N ASP A 170 19.85 0.36 -10.38
CA ASP A 170 19.75 1.39 -9.35
C ASP A 170 18.37 1.46 -8.68
N ALA A 171 17.46 0.54 -9.02
CA ALA A 171 16.11 0.51 -8.47
C ALA A 171 16.10 0.06 -7.00
N PHE A 172 15.76 0.98 -6.11
CA PHE A 172 15.37 0.64 -4.75
C PHE A 172 14.16 -0.31 -4.78
N CYS A 173 13.14 0.06 -5.54
CA CYS A 173 12.02 -0.81 -5.85
C CYS A 173 11.38 -0.45 -7.20
N ARG A 174 10.58 -1.37 -7.75
CA ARG A 174 9.68 -1.09 -8.88
C ARG A 174 8.27 -1.49 -8.52
N VAL A 175 7.38 -0.52 -8.68
CA VAL A 175 5.99 -0.58 -8.26
C VAL A 175 5.11 -0.47 -9.50
N GLY A 176 4.38 -1.54 -9.79
CA GLY A 176 3.34 -1.54 -10.80
C GLY A 176 2.16 -0.68 -10.36
N LEU A 177 1.58 0.10 -11.27
CA LEU A 177 0.34 0.84 -11.07
C LEU A 177 -0.66 0.40 -12.13
N THR A 178 -1.86 0.00 -11.73
CA THR A 178 -2.89 -0.47 -12.66
C THR A 178 -4.28 0.01 -12.30
N LEU A 179 -5.15 0.16 -13.30
CA LEU A 179 -6.59 0.34 -13.12
C LEU A 179 -7.37 -0.98 -13.21
N THR A 180 -6.68 -2.09 -13.47
CA THR A 180 -7.28 -3.42 -13.49
C THR A 180 -7.27 -3.99 -12.08
N ASP A 181 -8.34 -4.69 -11.70
CA ASP A 181 -8.46 -5.30 -10.39
C ASP A 181 -7.48 -6.48 -10.25
N LEU A 182 -7.12 -6.85 -9.03
CA LEU A 182 -6.08 -7.86 -8.78
C LEU A 182 -6.60 -8.97 -7.89
N TYR A 183 -6.02 -10.16 -8.02
CA TYR A 183 -6.24 -11.26 -7.07
C TYR A 183 -4.91 -11.99 -6.79
N PRO A 184 -4.69 -12.47 -5.55
CA PRO A 184 -3.42 -13.08 -5.16
C PRO A 184 -3.36 -14.58 -5.45
N ASP A 185 -4.51 -15.25 -5.45
CA ASP A 185 -4.65 -16.70 -5.52
C ASP A 185 -6.06 -17.06 -6.03
N PRO A 186 -6.25 -18.18 -6.75
CA PRO A 186 -7.56 -18.62 -7.24
C PRO A 186 -8.68 -18.61 -6.19
N ASP A 187 -8.38 -18.91 -4.93
CA ASP A 187 -9.38 -19.02 -3.85
C ASP A 187 -9.73 -17.67 -3.19
N TRP A 188 -9.06 -16.59 -3.61
CA TRP A 188 -9.20 -15.26 -3.01
C TRP A 188 -9.99 -14.34 -3.93
N ASN A 189 -10.82 -13.45 -3.39
CA ASN A 189 -11.65 -12.54 -4.20
C ASN A 189 -10.91 -11.37 -4.87
N PHE A 190 -10.11 -10.57 -4.18
CA PHE A 190 -9.32 -9.48 -4.78
C PHE A 190 -8.28 -8.92 -3.82
N VAL A 191 -7.25 -8.20 -4.30
CA VAL A 191 -6.28 -7.38 -3.53
C VAL A 191 -6.14 -5.97 -4.10
N PHE A 192 -5.85 -4.98 -3.25
CA PHE A 192 -5.56 -3.60 -3.66
C PHE A 192 -4.11 -3.49 -4.07
N GLY A 193 -3.24 -4.30 -3.49
CA GLY A 193 -1.87 -4.42 -3.90
C GLY A 193 -1.21 -5.63 -3.27
N GLN A 194 -0.01 -5.91 -3.74
CA GLN A 194 0.86 -6.93 -3.17
C GLN A 194 2.32 -6.55 -3.39
N ALA A 195 3.15 -6.84 -2.39
CA ALA A 195 4.58 -6.58 -2.43
C ALA A 195 5.38 -7.89 -2.27
N ARG A 196 6.57 -7.92 -2.91
CA ARG A 196 7.66 -8.88 -2.66
C ARG A 196 8.91 -8.10 -2.24
N PRO A 197 9.04 -7.74 -0.95
CA PRO A 197 10.15 -6.93 -0.46
C PRO A 197 11.54 -7.56 -0.69
N ASP A 198 11.61 -8.90 -0.68
CA ASP A 198 12.82 -9.67 -0.99
C ASP A 198 13.30 -9.44 -2.43
N ARG A 199 12.37 -9.24 -3.38
CA ARG A 199 12.67 -8.92 -4.79
C ARG A 199 12.62 -7.42 -5.10
N GLY A 200 12.00 -6.61 -4.25
CA GLY A 200 11.85 -5.17 -4.43
C GLY A 200 10.77 -4.79 -5.43
N GLY A 201 9.82 -5.70 -5.68
CA GLY A 201 8.69 -5.50 -6.58
C GLY A 201 7.39 -5.30 -5.78
N GLY A 202 6.51 -4.43 -6.26
CA GLY A 202 5.14 -4.30 -5.75
C GLY A 202 4.16 -4.01 -6.90
N ILE A 203 2.87 -4.27 -6.70
CA ILE A 203 1.80 -3.93 -7.65
C ILE A 203 0.63 -3.34 -6.89
N HIS A 204 0.10 -2.22 -7.36
CA HIS A 204 -1.04 -1.51 -6.77
C HIS A 204 -2.14 -1.34 -7.81
N SER A 205 -3.36 -1.73 -7.45
CA SER A 205 -4.58 -1.52 -8.22
C SER A 205 -5.35 -0.32 -7.71
N PHE A 206 -5.80 0.51 -8.65
CA PHE A 206 -6.72 1.61 -8.39
C PHE A 206 -8.15 1.35 -8.88
N ALA A 207 -8.45 0.13 -9.34
CA ALA A 207 -9.76 -0.26 -9.90
C ALA A 207 -10.95 0.06 -8.98
N ARG A 208 -10.71 0.07 -7.67
CA ARG A 208 -11.75 0.17 -6.64
C ARG A 208 -11.79 1.51 -5.91
N TYR A 209 -10.97 2.49 -6.30
CA TYR A 209 -10.94 3.81 -5.64
C TYR A 209 -11.82 4.88 -6.28
N GLY A 210 -12.67 4.48 -7.23
CA GLY A 210 -13.59 5.35 -7.96
C GLY A 210 -13.09 5.66 -9.37
N SER A 211 -13.67 6.67 -10.00
CA SER A 211 -13.28 7.07 -11.36
C SER A 211 -12.20 8.15 -11.33
N PRO A 212 -11.19 8.09 -12.22
CA PRO A 212 -10.25 9.20 -12.44
C PRO A 212 -10.93 10.50 -12.92
N ASP A 213 -12.20 10.45 -13.35
CA ASP A 213 -13.00 11.63 -13.68
C ASP A 213 -13.35 12.47 -12.43
N ASN A 214 -13.56 11.83 -11.27
CA ASN A 214 -13.61 12.52 -9.97
C ASN A 214 -12.17 12.66 -9.43
N ARG A 215 -11.42 13.55 -10.08
CA ARG A 215 -9.97 13.67 -9.96
C ARG A 215 -9.46 13.81 -8.51
N ALA A 216 -10.10 14.65 -7.70
CA ALA A 216 -9.57 15.00 -6.37
C ALA A 216 -9.65 13.82 -5.38
N ASP A 217 -10.83 13.19 -5.28
CA ASP A 217 -11.04 12.05 -4.39
C ASP A 217 -10.25 10.84 -4.87
N PHE A 218 -10.27 10.58 -6.19
CA PHE A 218 -9.52 9.48 -6.79
C PHE A 218 -8.03 9.62 -6.53
N LEU A 219 -7.45 10.80 -6.80
CA LEU A 219 -6.04 11.05 -6.54
C LEU A 219 -5.72 10.87 -5.05
N ARG A 220 -6.50 11.47 -4.15
CA ARG A 220 -6.27 11.33 -2.70
C ARG A 220 -6.24 9.87 -2.25
N ARG A 221 -7.15 9.05 -2.76
CA ARG A 221 -7.19 7.61 -2.47
C ARG A 221 -5.98 6.88 -3.06
N CYS A 222 -5.61 7.16 -4.30
CA CYS A 222 -4.43 6.58 -4.95
C CYS A 222 -3.15 6.89 -4.16
N LEU A 223 -2.97 8.14 -3.71
CA LEU A 223 -1.78 8.53 -2.95
C LEU A 223 -1.70 7.83 -1.60
N ARG A 224 -2.82 7.68 -0.87
CA ARG A 224 -2.84 6.95 0.41
C ARG A 224 -2.42 5.49 0.22
N VAL A 225 -2.92 4.84 -0.83
CA VAL A 225 -2.65 3.43 -1.12
C VAL A 225 -1.22 3.23 -1.59
N LEU A 226 -0.76 4.09 -2.49
CA LEU A 226 0.64 4.11 -2.91
C LEU A 226 1.58 4.20 -1.72
N THR A 227 1.29 5.10 -0.78
CA THR A 227 2.06 5.28 0.45
C THR A 227 2.07 4.02 1.32
N HIS A 228 0.89 3.45 1.57
CA HIS A 228 0.74 2.25 2.39
C HIS A 228 1.52 1.07 1.81
N GLU A 229 1.22 0.71 0.57
CA GLU A 229 1.73 -0.50 -0.07
C GLU A 229 3.21 -0.39 -0.43
N THR A 230 3.66 0.80 -0.87
CA THR A 230 5.09 1.03 -1.12
C THR A 230 5.86 1.06 0.21
N GLY A 231 5.23 1.51 1.31
CA GLY A 231 5.82 1.47 2.64
C GLY A 231 6.28 0.07 3.08
N HIS A 232 5.57 -0.98 2.67
CA HIS A 232 5.98 -2.37 2.91
C HIS A 232 7.34 -2.72 2.26
N LEU A 233 7.68 -2.09 1.13
CA LEU A 233 8.98 -2.25 0.46
C LEU A 233 10.12 -1.55 1.23
N PHE A 234 9.79 -0.56 2.07
CA PHE A 234 10.69 0.06 3.04
C PHE A 234 10.79 -0.70 4.36
N GLY A 235 10.09 -1.84 4.48
CA GLY A 235 10.09 -2.65 5.69
C GLY A 235 9.10 -2.23 6.76
N MET A 236 8.25 -1.23 6.46
CA MET A 236 7.18 -0.79 7.36
C MET A 236 6.05 -1.82 7.31
N GLY A 237 5.69 -2.39 8.44
CA GLY A 237 4.48 -3.21 8.61
C GLY A 237 3.27 -2.35 8.92
N THR A 238 2.13 -3.00 9.18
CA THR A 238 0.92 -2.32 9.63
C THR A 238 1.18 -1.64 10.98
N ALA A 239 1.08 -0.30 11.02
CA ALA A 239 1.23 0.48 12.25
C ALA A 239 0.10 0.13 13.24
N SER A 240 0.34 0.22 14.55
CA SER A 240 -0.69 -0.05 15.59
C SER A 240 -1.36 1.21 16.14
N THR A 241 -0.80 2.40 15.91
CA THR A 241 -1.06 3.57 16.78
C THR A 241 -1.87 4.69 16.15
N PHE A 242 -1.64 5.01 14.88
CA PHE A 242 -2.34 6.09 14.17
C PHE A 242 -3.15 5.53 12.99
N SER A 243 -4.30 6.15 12.74
CA SER A 243 -5.04 5.95 11.49
C SER A 243 -4.57 6.95 10.44
N ALA A 244 -4.20 6.47 9.25
CA ALA A 244 -3.92 7.30 8.07
C ALA A 244 -5.20 7.61 7.27
#